data_AF-F8CLZ1-F1
#
_entry.id   AF-F8CLZ1-F1
#
_cell.length_a   1.000
_cell.length_b   1.000
_cell.length_c   1.000
_cell.angle_alpha   90.00
_cell.angle_beta   90.00
_cell.angle_gamma   90.00
#
_symmetry.space_group_name_H-M   'P 1'
#
loop_
_entity.id
_entity.type
_entity.pdbx_description
1 polymer ?
#
loop_
_entity_poly.entity_id
_entity_poly.type
_entity_poly.pdbx_seq_one_letter_code
_entity_poly.pdbx_strand_id
1 'polypeptide(L)'
;MESERMEATRVGRKPRPVRSSGSVRAAAPTEEVPRLVGPLPLPLERLALVAWVLGRERAGALLGGLGEAAAVDARAHLQRLAALPSAQRQAKVAVEFGERPDAAARLRRLMSEAPPLLRQELFRRLPPYHRTLFPEEKPVPPRAEAPHSLGALAERLIREATR
;
A
#
# COMPACT_ATOMS: atom_id res chain seq x y z
N MET A 1 51.79 -34.43 11.10
CA MET A 1 50.43 -34.13 11.58
C MET A 1 50.22 -32.63 11.34
N GLU A 2 50.19 -32.23 10.07
CA GLU A 2 48.97 -32.02 9.27
C GLU A 2 48.27 -30.71 9.66
N SER A 3 48.81 -29.62 9.11
CA SER A 3 48.15 -28.31 9.07
C SER A 3 47.28 -28.25 7.81
N GLU A 4 45.98 -28.51 7.96
CA GLU A 4 45.00 -28.29 6.88
C GLU A 4 44.90 -26.79 6.56
N ARG A 5 45.48 -26.41 5.43
CA ARG A 5 45.24 -25.10 4.80
C ARG A 5 43.88 -25.15 4.12
N MET A 6 42.90 -24.49 4.73
CA MET A 6 41.58 -24.25 4.14
C MET A 6 41.74 -23.32 2.93
N GLU A 7 41.66 -23.86 1.72
CA GLU A 7 41.66 -23.06 0.48
C GLU A 7 40.33 -22.32 0.34
N ALA A 8 40.38 -21.00 0.51
CA ALA A 8 39.25 -20.12 0.26
C ALA A 8 38.99 -20.04 -1.26
N THR A 9 37.93 -20.72 -1.71
CA THR A 9 37.46 -20.69 -3.10
C THR A 9 37.04 -19.28 -3.52
N ARG A 10 37.95 -18.59 -4.20
CA ARG A 10 37.75 -17.25 -4.79
C ARG A 10 37.02 -17.39 -6.13
N VAL A 11 35.69 -17.35 -6.12
CA VAL A 11 34.91 -17.36 -7.37
C VAL A 11 35.00 -15.98 -8.03
N GLY A 12 35.83 -15.89 -9.06
CA GLY A 12 36.02 -14.70 -9.89
C GLY A 12 34.75 -14.28 -10.62
N ARG A 13 34.44 -12.98 -10.53
CA ARG A 13 33.41 -12.31 -11.32
C ARG A 13 33.78 -12.36 -12.80
N LYS A 14 32.91 -12.93 -13.65
CA LYS A 14 32.95 -12.70 -15.10
C LYS A 14 32.10 -11.46 -15.44
N PRO A 15 32.62 -10.46 -16.17
CA PRO A 15 31.79 -9.37 -16.70
C PRO A 15 30.93 -9.89 -17.87
N ARG A 16 29.62 -9.61 -17.83
CA ARG A 16 28.68 -9.97 -18.90
C ARG A 16 28.41 -8.73 -19.76
N PRO A 17 28.35 -8.86 -21.10
CA PRO A 17 28.55 -7.74 -22.01
C PRO A 17 27.37 -6.78 -22.13
N VAL A 18 27.72 -5.54 -22.43
CA VAL A 18 26.85 -4.43 -22.82
C VAL A 18 26.03 -4.83 -24.05
N ARG A 19 24.71 -4.77 -23.95
CA ARG A 19 23.82 -4.78 -25.13
C ARG A 19 23.21 -3.41 -25.33
N SER A 20 23.56 -2.86 -26.49
CA SER A 20 23.07 -1.64 -27.10
C SER A 20 21.57 -1.70 -27.39
N SER A 21 20.92 -0.57 -27.13
CA SER A 21 19.74 0.03 -27.78
C SER A 21 18.81 -0.88 -28.60
N GLY A 22 17.63 -1.11 -28.04
CA GLY A 22 16.41 -1.45 -28.77
C GLY A 22 15.23 -0.71 -28.14
N SER A 23 14.99 0.52 -28.59
CA SER A 23 13.82 1.34 -28.24
C SER A 23 12.56 0.68 -28.82
N VAL A 24 11.85 -0.09 -27.99
CA VAL A 24 10.47 -0.47 -28.26
C VAL A 24 9.59 0.39 -27.37
N ARG A 25 8.99 1.41 -28.01
CA ARG A 25 8.03 2.34 -27.42
C ARG A 25 6.76 1.55 -27.11
N ALA A 26 6.70 0.94 -25.92
CA ALA A 26 5.46 0.44 -25.37
C ALA A 26 4.61 1.64 -24.92
N ALA A 27 3.65 2.02 -25.74
CA ALA A 27 2.57 2.91 -25.31
C ALA A 27 1.75 2.15 -24.26
N ALA A 28 2.01 2.44 -22.98
CA ALA A 28 1.17 1.97 -21.89
C ALA A 28 -0.23 2.59 -22.05
N PRO A 29 -1.32 1.82 -21.86
CA PRO A 29 -2.65 2.39 -21.76
C PRO A 29 -2.61 3.37 -20.58
N THR A 30 -2.90 4.63 -20.86
CA THR A 30 -3.07 5.63 -19.80
C THR A 30 -4.39 5.29 -19.12
N GLU A 31 -4.34 4.47 -18.06
CA GLU A 31 -5.42 4.45 -17.08
C GLU A 31 -5.57 5.91 -16.60
N GLU A 32 -6.67 6.53 -16.99
CA GLU A 32 -7.05 7.84 -16.48
C GLU A 32 -7.19 7.71 -14.96
N VAL A 33 -6.15 8.14 -14.25
CA VAL A 33 -6.19 8.26 -12.80
C VAL A 33 -7.32 9.25 -12.51
N PRO A 34 -8.39 8.85 -11.81
CA PRO A 34 -9.47 9.76 -11.48
C PRO A 34 -8.87 10.95 -10.73
N ARG A 35 -9.02 12.14 -11.30
CA ARG A 35 -8.62 13.38 -10.64
C ARG A 35 -9.46 13.48 -9.38
N LEU A 36 -8.80 13.41 -8.22
CA LEU A 36 -9.40 13.65 -6.92
C LEU A 36 -9.78 15.13 -6.85
N VAL A 37 -10.96 15.47 -7.38
CA VAL A 37 -11.55 16.82 -7.28
C VAL A 37 -12.37 16.85 -6.00
N GLY A 38 -11.72 17.27 -4.91
CA GLY A 38 -12.34 17.53 -3.62
C GLY A 38 -11.28 17.77 -2.55
N PRO A 39 -11.38 18.80 -1.70
CA PRO A 39 -10.39 19.05 -0.68
C PRO A 39 -10.60 18.04 0.44
N LEU A 40 -9.78 16.99 0.48
CA LEU A 40 -9.40 16.44 1.77
C LEU A 40 -8.22 17.29 2.24
N PRO A 41 -8.35 18.12 3.30
CA PRO A 41 -7.22 18.78 3.90
C PRO A 41 -6.44 17.72 4.68
N LEU A 42 -5.79 16.82 3.97
CA LEU A 42 -4.73 16.01 4.54
C LEU A 42 -3.65 17.01 4.98
N PRO A 43 -3.17 16.94 6.24
CA PRO A 43 -2.02 17.71 6.67
C PRO A 43 -0.91 17.61 5.63
N LEU A 44 -0.27 18.74 5.30
CA LEU A 44 0.77 18.79 4.25
C LEU A 44 1.89 17.76 4.48
N GLU A 45 2.15 17.44 5.75
CA GLU A 45 3.06 16.36 6.15
C GLU A 45 2.62 14.97 5.66
N ARG A 46 1.32 14.65 5.69
CA ARG A 46 0.80 13.39 5.15
C ARG A 46 0.88 13.36 3.63
N LEU A 47 0.60 14.48 2.96
CA LEU A 47 0.77 14.58 1.51
C LEU A 47 2.23 14.38 1.09
N ALA A 48 3.18 14.95 1.84
CA ALA A 48 4.60 14.71 1.66
C ALA A 48 4.96 13.24 1.87
N LEU A 49 4.40 12.59 2.89
CA LEU A 49 4.63 11.16 3.15
C LEU A 49 4.10 10.28 2.00
N VAL A 50 2.92 10.57 1.46
CA VAL A 50 2.37 9.89 0.27
C VAL A 50 3.26 10.14 -0.96
N ALA A 51 3.67 11.38 -1.19
CA ALA A 51 4.56 11.73 -2.30
C ALA A 51 5.88 10.93 -2.21
N TRP A 52 6.42 10.73 -1.01
CA TRP A 52 7.61 9.91 -0.81
C TRP A 52 7.38 8.43 -1.16
N VAL A 53 6.26 7.84 -0.71
CA VAL A 53 5.91 6.43 -1.00
C VAL A 53 5.67 6.21 -2.49
N LEU A 54 5.05 7.17 -3.18
CA LEU A 54 4.73 7.10 -4.60
C LEU A 54 5.95 7.23 -5.52
N GLY A 55 7.06 7.77 -5.02
CA GLY A 55 8.26 8.01 -5.81
C GLY A 55 8.12 9.18 -6.79
N ARG A 56 9.24 9.50 -7.47
CA ARG A 56 9.44 10.77 -8.19
C ARG A 56 8.39 11.06 -9.29
N GLU A 57 8.01 10.04 -10.05
CA GLU A 57 7.07 10.16 -11.18
C GLU A 57 5.67 10.58 -10.72
N ARG A 58 5.15 9.97 -9.66
CA ARG A 58 3.78 10.18 -9.18
C ARG A 58 3.69 11.28 -8.12
N ALA A 59 4.79 11.59 -7.43
CA ALA A 59 4.90 12.70 -6.49
C ALA A 59 4.69 14.07 -7.17
N GLY A 60 5.20 14.24 -8.40
CA GLY A 60 5.09 15.48 -9.15
C GLY A 60 3.63 15.83 -9.46
N ALA A 61 2.84 14.85 -9.90
CA ALA A 61 1.41 15.02 -10.14
C ALA A 61 0.63 15.33 -8.86
N LEU A 62 1.01 14.69 -7.74
CA LEU A 62 0.35 14.90 -6.44
C LEU A 62 0.61 16.31 -5.88
N LEU A 63 1.86 16.78 -5.92
CA LEU A 63 2.24 18.08 -5.36
C LEU A 63 1.99 19.24 -6.32
N GLY A 64 1.90 18.97 -7.63
CA GLY A 64 1.60 19.98 -8.66
C GLY A 64 0.18 20.54 -8.58
N GLY A 65 -0.74 19.87 -7.88
CA GLY A 65 -2.09 20.39 -7.61
C GLY A 65 -2.17 21.35 -6.41
N LEU A 66 -1.08 21.57 -5.69
CA LEU A 66 -1.03 22.48 -4.54
C LEU A 66 -0.77 23.92 -4.99
N GLY A 67 -1.37 24.89 -4.29
CA GLY A 67 -0.98 26.30 -4.42
C GLY A 67 0.48 26.51 -3.98
N GLU A 68 1.14 27.55 -4.49
CA GLU A 68 2.60 27.73 -4.35
C GLU A 68 3.10 27.63 -2.90
N ALA A 69 2.45 28.31 -1.95
CA ALA A 69 2.82 28.26 -0.54
C ALA A 69 2.74 26.82 0.03
N ALA A 70 1.65 26.11 -0.24
CA ALA A 70 1.46 24.72 0.20
C ALA A 70 2.45 23.76 -0.47
N ALA A 71 2.85 24.02 -1.72
CA ALA A 71 3.85 23.25 -2.43
C ALA A 71 5.25 23.43 -1.81
N VAL A 72 5.61 24.64 -1.40
CA VAL A 72 6.88 24.92 -0.69
C VAL A 72 6.92 24.16 0.63
N ASP A 73 5.85 24.26 1.42
CA ASP A 73 5.75 23.57 2.71
C ASP A 73 5.80 22.04 2.54
N ALA A 74 5.07 21.48 1.58
CA ALA A 74 5.10 20.04 1.29
C ALA A 74 6.49 19.56 0.86
N ARG A 75 7.24 20.36 0.10
CA ARG A 75 8.63 20.07 -0.27
C ARG A 75 9.56 20.11 0.96
N ALA A 76 9.37 21.06 1.86
CA ALA A 76 10.13 21.12 3.11
C ALA A 76 9.85 19.90 4.00
N HIS A 77 8.61 19.44 4.07
CA HIS A 77 8.27 18.17 4.74
C HIS A 77 8.94 16.97 4.07
N LEU A 78 8.94 16.89 2.74
CA LEU A 78 9.63 15.83 2.00
C LEU A 78 11.14 15.78 2.29
N GLN A 79 11.80 16.94 2.34
CA GLN A 79 13.23 17.02 2.65
C GLN A 79 13.52 16.51 4.08
N ARG A 80 12.70 16.94 5.06
CA ARG A 80 12.81 16.44 6.45
C ARG A 80 12.59 14.93 6.52
N LEU A 81 11.60 14.40 5.80
CA LEU A 81 11.36 12.96 5.72
C LEU A 81 12.54 12.21 5.09
N ALA A 82 13.12 12.72 4.01
CA ALA A 82 14.26 12.11 3.34
C ALA A 82 15.51 12.04 4.23
N ALA A 83 15.69 13.02 5.13
CA ALA A 83 16.80 13.07 6.08
C ALA A 83 16.69 12.03 7.22
N LEU A 84 15.51 11.50 7.51
CA LEU A 84 15.33 10.48 8.55
C LEU A 84 15.98 9.14 8.14
N PRO A 85 16.49 8.33 9.08
CA PRO A 85 16.89 6.94 8.81
C PRO A 85 15.77 6.10 8.21
N SER A 86 16.13 5.08 7.41
CA SER A 86 15.15 4.23 6.71
C SER A 86 14.10 3.61 7.63
N ALA A 87 14.52 3.06 8.77
CA ALA A 87 13.62 2.46 9.75
C ALA A 87 12.59 3.47 10.30
N GLN A 88 13.01 4.70 10.58
CA GLN A 88 12.13 5.76 11.08
C GLN A 88 11.13 6.24 10.02
N ARG A 89 11.55 6.30 8.74
CA ARG A 89 10.63 6.60 7.63
C ARG A 89 9.56 5.52 7.48
N GLN A 90 9.98 4.25 7.48
CA GLN A 90 9.06 3.11 7.39
C GLN A 90 8.10 3.07 8.58
N ALA A 91 8.59 3.34 9.80
CA ALA A 91 7.75 3.44 10.99
C ALA A 91 6.72 4.58 10.86
N LYS A 92 7.12 5.75 10.36
CA LYS A 92 6.20 6.89 10.16
C LYS A 92 5.13 6.58 9.10
N VAL A 93 5.49 5.89 8.02
CA VAL A 93 4.53 5.39 7.02
C VAL A 93 3.58 4.37 7.63
N ALA A 94 4.09 3.44 8.45
CA ALA A 94 3.26 2.43 9.12
C ALA A 94 2.31 3.04 10.15
N VAL A 95 2.72 4.09 10.86
CA VAL A 95 1.85 4.79 11.82
C VAL A 95 0.75 5.59 11.12
N GLU A 96 1.08 6.29 10.03
CA GLU A 96 0.12 7.17 9.34
C GLU A 96 -0.78 6.45 8.34
N PHE A 97 -0.29 5.37 7.71
CA PHE A 97 -1.00 4.66 6.63
C PHE A 97 -1.02 3.14 6.78
N GLY A 98 -0.42 2.61 7.84
CA GLY A 98 -0.45 1.18 8.14
C GLY A 98 -1.77 0.74 8.74
N GLU A 99 -1.81 -0.52 9.16
CA GLU A 99 -3.00 -1.08 9.78
C GLU A 99 -3.21 -0.49 11.17
N ARG A 100 -4.46 -0.14 11.48
CA ARG A 100 -4.82 0.36 12.80
C ARG A 100 -4.53 -0.67 13.89
N PRO A 101 -4.05 -0.25 15.08
CA PRO A 101 -3.75 -1.18 16.17
C PRO A 101 -5.01 -1.91 16.70
N ASP A 102 -6.19 -1.32 16.53
CA ASP A 102 -7.49 -1.87 16.94
C ASP A 102 -8.24 -2.59 15.81
N ALA A 103 -7.61 -2.79 14.64
CA ALA A 103 -8.26 -3.34 13.44
C ALA A 103 -8.93 -4.70 13.70
N ALA A 104 -8.26 -5.61 14.40
CA ALA A 104 -8.83 -6.93 14.72
C ALA A 104 -10.09 -6.82 15.61
N ALA A 105 -10.12 -5.91 16.58
CA ALA A 105 -11.28 -5.70 17.43
C ALA A 105 -12.45 -5.08 16.64
N ARG A 106 -12.15 -4.10 15.77
CA ARG A 106 -13.15 -3.45 14.91
C ARG A 106 -13.73 -4.40 13.87
N LEU A 107 -12.91 -5.24 13.25
CA LEU A 107 -13.38 -6.28 12.32
C LEU A 107 -14.29 -7.28 13.02
N ARG A 108 -13.96 -7.72 14.25
CA ARG A 108 -14.84 -8.61 15.03
C ARG A 108 -16.19 -7.98 15.32
N ARG A 109 -16.18 -6.73 15.77
CA ARG A 109 -17.41 -5.97 16.01
C ARG A 109 -18.24 -5.82 14.73
N LEU A 110 -17.60 -5.44 13.62
CA LEU A 110 -18.24 -5.32 12.31
C LEU A 110 -18.91 -6.64 11.89
N MET A 111 -18.22 -7.77 12.01
CA MET A 111 -18.80 -9.08 11.68
C MET A 111 -19.98 -9.44 12.58
N SER A 112 -19.91 -9.14 13.89
CA SER A 112 -21.00 -9.43 14.83
C SER A 112 -22.25 -8.60 14.57
N GLU A 113 -22.09 -7.33 14.19
CA GLU A 113 -23.20 -6.40 13.94
C GLU A 113 -23.76 -6.52 12.51
N ALA A 114 -22.97 -7.07 11.56
CA ALA A 114 -23.39 -7.17 10.17
C ALA A 114 -24.56 -8.16 9.96
N PRO A 115 -25.55 -7.80 9.12
CA PRO A 115 -26.58 -8.72 8.66
C PRO A 115 -25.97 -9.94 7.92
N PRO A 116 -26.65 -11.10 7.89
CA PRO A 116 -26.08 -12.35 7.35
C PRO A 116 -25.51 -12.24 5.92
N LEU A 117 -26.22 -11.55 5.02
CA LEU A 117 -25.75 -11.36 3.63
C LEU A 117 -24.50 -10.47 3.55
N LEU A 118 -24.43 -9.42 4.37
CA LEU A 118 -23.26 -8.54 4.43
C LEU A 118 -22.09 -9.26 5.10
N ARG A 119 -22.32 -10.07 6.13
CA ARG A 119 -21.29 -10.87 6.80
C ARG A 119 -20.61 -11.84 5.85
N GLN A 120 -21.39 -12.52 5.00
CA GLN A 120 -20.85 -13.39 3.95
C GLN A 120 -19.98 -12.61 2.95
N GLU A 121 -20.44 -11.43 2.51
CA GLU A 121 -19.68 -10.59 1.60
C GLU A 121 -18.40 -10.02 2.23
N LEU A 122 -18.47 -9.61 3.50
CA LEU A 122 -17.31 -9.19 4.28
C LEU A 122 -16.27 -10.32 4.38
N PHE A 123 -16.69 -11.55 4.69
CA PHE A 123 -15.78 -12.68 4.81
C PHE A 123 -15.15 -13.06 3.45
N ARG A 124 -15.96 -13.02 2.38
CA ARG A 124 -15.50 -13.26 0.99
C ARG A 124 -14.41 -12.26 0.58
N ARG A 125 -14.62 -10.97 0.88
CA ARG A 125 -13.71 -9.87 0.49
C ARG A 125 -12.57 -9.64 1.48
N LEU A 126 -12.62 -10.27 2.65
CA LEU A 126 -11.57 -10.13 3.67
C LEU A 126 -10.21 -10.64 3.14
N PRO A 127 -9.12 -9.88 3.34
CA PRO A 127 -7.77 -10.38 3.08
C PRO A 127 -7.49 -11.70 3.81
N PRO A 128 -6.73 -12.65 3.20
CA PRO A 128 -6.50 -13.97 3.79
C PRO A 128 -5.98 -13.95 5.23
N TYR A 129 -5.11 -12.98 5.55
CA TYR A 129 -4.55 -12.82 6.90
C TYR A 129 -5.63 -12.59 7.97
N HIS A 130 -6.63 -11.74 7.69
CA HIS A 130 -7.70 -11.44 8.64
C HIS A 130 -8.74 -12.55 8.76
N ARG A 131 -8.82 -13.49 7.80
CA ARG A 131 -9.78 -14.61 7.88
C ARG A 131 -9.52 -15.52 9.06
N THR A 132 -8.27 -15.59 9.52
CA THR A 132 -7.88 -16.33 10.74
C THR A 132 -8.59 -15.84 12.00
N LEU A 133 -9.11 -14.60 12.01
CA LEU A 133 -9.89 -14.05 13.11
C LEU A 133 -11.30 -14.64 13.20
N PHE A 134 -11.75 -15.35 12.16
CA PHE A 134 -13.13 -15.85 12.01
C PHE A 134 -13.13 -17.34 11.62
N PRO A 135 -12.66 -18.25 12.50
CA PRO A 135 -12.58 -19.68 12.18
C PRO A 135 -13.93 -20.34 11.94
N GLU A 136 -15.00 -19.78 12.53
CA GLU A 136 -16.37 -20.30 12.42
C GLU A 136 -17.04 -19.97 11.07
N GLU A 137 -16.52 -18.97 10.35
CA GLU A 137 -17.07 -18.55 9.07
C GLU A 137 -16.59 -19.50 7.96
N LYS A 138 -17.55 -20.22 7.36
CA LYS A 138 -17.24 -21.11 6.24
C LYS A 138 -17.18 -20.31 4.95
N PRO A 139 -16.20 -20.56 4.07
CA PRO A 139 -16.21 -19.97 2.73
C PRO A 139 -17.48 -20.45 2.01
N VAL A 140 -18.45 -19.54 1.88
CA VAL A 140 -19.70 -19.84 1.18
C VAL A 140 -19.38 -19.94 -0.32
N PRO A 141 -19.78 -21.01 -1.02
CA PRO A 141 -19.58 -21.11 -2.46
C PRO A 141 -20.30 -19.95 -3.16
N PRO A 142 -19.83 -19.50 -4.33
CA PRO A 142 -20.44 -18.40 -5.05
C PRO A 142 -21.85 -18.80 -5.52
N ARG A 143 -22.87 -18.57 -4.69
CA ARG A 143 -24.25 -18.47 -5.16
C ARG A 143 -24.44 -17.06 -5.70
N ALA A 144 -25.20 -16.98 -6.80
CA ALA A 144 -25.62 -15.80 -7.57
C ALA A 144 -24.97 -14.49 -7.10
N GLU A 145 -24.07 -13.95 -7.93
CA GLU A 145 -23.29 -12.73 -7.67
C GLU A 145 -24.07 -11.74 -6.81
N ALA A 146 -23.65 -11.59 -5.56
CA ALA A 146 -24.20 -10.56 -4.69
C ALA A 146 -24.16 -9.23 -5.44
N PRO A 147 -25.18 -8.36 -5.26
CA PRO A 147 -25.23 -7.07 -5.94
C PRO A 147 -23.89 -6.34 -5.80
N HIS A 148 -23.39 -5.78 -6.91
CA HIS A 148 -22.08 -5.11 -6.92
C HIS A 148 -21.95 -4.05 -5.82
N SER A 149 -23.05 -3.35 -5.50
CA SER A 149 -23.15 -2.38 -4.42
C SER A 149 -22.87 -2.98 -3.04
N LEU A 150 -23.28 -4.22 -2.77
CA LEU A 150 -23.01 -4.91 -1.50
C LEU A 150 -21.53 -5.28 -1.37
N GLY A 151 -20.90 -5.71 -2.47
CA GLY A 151 -19.46 -5.94 -2.51
C GLY A 151 -18.65 -4.66 -2.27
N ALA A 152 -19.03 -3.56 -2.92
CA ALA A 152 -18.39 -2.26 -2.72
C ALA A 152 -18.55 -1.75 -1.27
N LEU A 153 -19.74 -1.94 -0.67
CA LEU A 153 -19.98 -1.60 0.73
C LEU A 153 -19.10 -2.43 1.66
N ALA A 154 -19.02 -3.75 1.46
CA ALA A 154 -18.18 -4.64 2.25
C ALA A 154 -16.70 -4.22 2.20
N GLU A 155 -16.17 -3.94 1.00
CA GLU A 155 -14.79 -3.47 0.85
C GLU A 155 -14.54 -2.14 1.55
N ARG A 156 -15.48 -1.19 1.45
CA ARG A 156 -15.37 0.09 2.15
C ARG A 156 -15.31 -0.12 3.66
N LEU A 157 -16.21 -0.93 4.21
CA LEU A 157 -16.26 -1.21 5.65
C LEU A 157 -15.00 -1.93 6.15
N ILE A 158 -14.43 -2.86 5.36
CA ILE A 158 -13.16 -3.52 5.69
C ILE A 158 -12.02 -2.49 5.73
N ARG A 159 -11.95 -1.60 4.73
CA ARG A 159 -10.93 -0.54 4.69
C ARG A 159 -11.08 0.41 5.87
N GLU A 160 -12.30 0.85 6.17
CA GLU A 160 -12.58 1.73 7.31
C GLU A 160 -12.27 1.06 8.65
N ALA A 161 -12.42 -0.26 8.77
CA ALA A 161 -12.09 -1.01 9.98
C ALA A 161 -10.58 -1.19 10.17
N THR A 162 -9.83 -1.31 9.08
CA THR A 162 -8.40 -1.63 9.07
C THR A 162 -7.48 -0.42 8.91
N ARG A 163 -7.98 0.70 8.39
CA ARG A 163 -7.22 1.94 8.09
C ARG A 163 -7.84 3.16 8.75
#